data_AF-A0A1G6IRX0-F1
#
_entry.id   AF-A0A1G6IRX0-F1
#
_cell.length_a   1.000
_cell.length_b   1.000
_cell.length_c   1.000
_cell.angle_alpha   90.00
_cell.angle_beta   90.00
_cell.angle_gamma   90.00
#
_symmetry.space_group_name_H-M   'P 1'
#
loop_
_entity.id
_entity.type
_entity.pdbx_description
1 polymer ?
#
loop_
_entity_poly.entity_id
_entity_poly.type
_entity_poly.pdbx_seq_one_letter_code
_entity_poly.pdbx_strand_id
1 'polypeptide(L)'
;MMKFKYRPSAGFIVTLVIIGLLAKCNSDLFVPKTDLQIQREIDEQLMKEAWKLEKQFDTIPSKDYWRLPEFDSREYALIKRNNIMLFVPRHYSGYHGFNIAWPSDTNRLLHKQWKSRLKEEVYFRIFMYSPQYFEQAKNGEISSFSNTPCENKESYNQFKWKGILIQIYAPLSITNVEKTLSLDEQKPDFDKDICLTALKILNDEIKEVHYVR
;
A
#
# COMPACT_ATOMS: atom_id res chain seq x y z
N MET A 1 -56.93 -49.47 -1.08
CA MET A 1 -55.79 -48.64 -0.61
C MET A 1 -54.81 -49.56 0.09
N MET A 2 -53.71 -50.02 -0.54
CA MET A 2 -52.63 -50.64 0.24
C MET A 2 -51.29 -50.79 -0.48
N LYS A 3 -50.35 -49.99 0.06
CA LYS A 3 -48.90 -50.13 0.26
C LYS A 3 -48.11 -50.94 -0.77
N PHE A 4 -47.73 -50.26 -1.84
CA PHE A 4 -46.51 -50.60 -2.57
C PHE A 4 -45.29 -50.36 -1.66
N LYS A 5 -44.60 -51.44 -1.26
CA LYS A 5 -43.24 -51.37 -0.73
C LYS A 5 -42.30 -51.06 -1.90
N TYR A 6 -41.91 -49.79 -2.01
CA TYR A 6 -40.95 -49.38 -3.02
C TYR A 6 -39.57 -49.96 -2.69
N ARG A 7 -39.09 -50.88 -3.53
CA ARG A 7 -37.67 -51.27 -3.56
C ARG A 7 -37.01 -50.41 -4.63
N PRO A 8 -36.07 -49.52 -4.27
CA PRO A 8 -35.41 -48.69 -5.26
C PRO A 8 -34.72 -49.58 -6.29
N SER A 9 -34.93 -49.29 -7.56
CA SER A 9 -34.28 -49.99 -8.66
C SER A 9 -32.77 -49.71 -8.60
N ALA A 10 -31.95 -50.62 -9.14
CA ALA A 10 -30.50 -50.41 -9.24
C ALA A 10 -30.17 -49.06 -9.93
N GLY A 11 -31.00 -48.65 -10.90
CA GLY A 11 -30.90 -47.34 -11.54
C GLY A 11 -31.09 -46.15 -10.58
N PHE A 12 -32.00 -46.24 -9.61
CA PHE A 12 -32.21 -45.18 -8.61
C PHE A 12 -31.00 -45.01 -7.70
N ILE A 13 -30.35 -46.11 -7.32
CA ILE A 13 -29.14 -46.08 -6.50
C ILE A 13 -27.98 -45.47 -7.31
N VAL A 14 -27.85 -45.85 -8.59
CA VAL A 14 -26.85 -45.26 -9.50
C VAL A 14 -27.06 -43.76 -9.66
N THR A 15 -28.30 -43.30 -9.82
CA THR A 15 -28.61 -41.86 -9.90
C THR A 15 -28.20 -41.12 -8.64
N LEU A 16 -28.45 -41.69 -7.44
CA LEU A 16 -28.01 -41.09 -6.18
C LEU A 16 -26.48 -41.02 -6.06
N VAL A 17 -25.77 -42.04 -6.54
CA VAL A 17 -24.30 -42.04 -6.57
C VAL A 17 -23.77 -40.96 -7.53
N ILE A 18 -24.40 -40.79 -8.69
CA ILE A 18 -24.05 -39.74 -9.65
C ILE A 18 -24.29 -38.35 -9.04
N ILE A 19 -25.41 -38.14 -8.35
CA ILE A 19 -25.69 -36.87 -7.65
C ILE A 19 -24.65 -36.61 -6.56
N GLY A 20 -24.27 -37.62 -5.78
CA GLY A 20 -23.20 -37.50 -4.78
C GLY A 20 -21.84 -37.15 -5.38
N LEU A 21 -21.51 -37.72 -6.55
CA LEU A 21 -20.28 -37.41 -7.29
C LEU A 21 -20.31 -35.97 -7.84
N LEU A 22 -21.44 -35.51 -8.37
CA LEU A 22 -21.61 -34.13 -8.84
C LEU A 22 -21.51 -33.12 -7.70
N ALA A 23 -22.06 -33.44 -6.52
CA ALA A 23 -21.94 -32.60 -5.33
C ALA A 23 -20.48 -32.48 -4.86
N LYS A 24 -19.68 -33.56 -4.95
CA LYS A 24 -18.25 -33.54 -4.63
C LYS A 24 -17.41 -32.78 -5.66
N CYS A 25 -17.73 -32.90 -6.96
CA CYS A 25 -17.07 -32.09 -7.98
C CYS A 25 -17.36 -30.59 -7.82
N ASN A 26 -18.56 -30.23 -7.37
CA ASN A 26 -18.93 -28.83 -7.15
C ASN A 26 -18.38 -28.27 -5.82
N SER A 27 -18.12 -29.09 -4.80
CA SER A 27 -17.55 -28.58 -3.53
C SER A 27 -16.11 -28.07 -3.67
N ASP A 28 -15.34 -28.60 -4.63
CA ASP A 28 -14.00 -28.10 -4.93
C ASP A 28 -14.00 -26.73 -5.65
N LEU A 29 -15.14 -26.33 -6.24
CA LEU A 29 -15.33 -25.03 -6.87
C LEU A 29 -15.81 -23.93 -5.89
N PHE A 30 -16.31 -24.30 -4.70
CA PHE A 30 -16.91 -23.38 -3.73
C PHE A 30 -16.14 -23.27 -2.41
N VAL A 31 -14.82 -23.50 -2.44
CA VAL A 31 -13.96 -23.09 -1.32
C VAL A 31 -13.68 -21.60 -1.46
N PRO A 32 -14.20 -20.72 -0.58
CA PRO A 32 -13.86 -19.31 -0.62
C PRO A 32 -12.35 -19.19 -0.45
N LYS A 33 -11.69 -18.52 -1.39
CA LYS A 33 -10.26 -18.24 -1.31
C LYS A 33 -9.96 -17.61 0.04
N THR A 34 -8.94 -18.12 0.73
CA THR A 34 -8.49 -17.49 1.97
C THR A 34 -7.91 -16.12 1.66
N ASP A 35 -7.93 -15.19 2.62
CA ASP A 35 -7.36 -13.84 2.43
C ASP A 35 -5.92 -13.87 1.88
N LEU A 36 -5.16 -14.90 2.24
CA LEU A 36 -3.81 -15.19 1.74
C LEU A 36 -3.75 -15.57 0.24
N GLN A 37 -4.77 -16.25 -0.27
CA GLN A 37 -4.88 -16.59 -1.69
C GLN A 37 -5.37 -15.40 -2.52
N ILE A 38 -6.26 -14.58 -1.96
CA ILE A 38 -6.68 -13.31 -2.57
C ILE A 38 -5.49 -12.34 -2.62
N GLN A 39 -4.68 -12.26 -1.55
CA GLN A 39 -3.46 -11.45 -1.50
C GLN A 39 -2.43 -11.88 -2.54
N ARG A 40 -2.24 -13.20 -2.74
CA ARG A 40 -1.34 -13.74 -3.78
C ARG A 40 -1.79 -13.39 -5.20
N GLU A 41 -3.09 -13.37 -5.47
CA GLU A 41 -3.61 -12.93 -6.77
C GLU A 41 -3.46 -11.42 -6.99
N ILE A 42 -3.61 -10.62 -5.93
CA ILE A 42 -3.35 -9.17 -5.97
C ILE A 42 -1.85 -8.91 -6.21
N ASP A 43 -0.96 -9.64 -5.55
CA ASP A 43 0.49 -9.55 -5.76
C ASP A 43 0.89 -9.97 -7.18
N GLU A 44 0.29 -11.02 -7.73
CA GLU A 44 0.51 -11.43 -9.13
C GLU A 44 -0.01 -10.40 -10.14
N GLN A 45 -1.12 -9.72 -9.85
CA GLN A 45 -1.61 -8.61 -10.68
C GLN A 45 -0.69 -7.38 -10.61
N LEU A 46 -0.19 -7.03 -9.42
CA LEU A 46 0.78 -5.96 -9.24
C LEU A 46 2.11 -6.25 -9.94
N MET A 47 2.57 -7.52 -9.92
CA MET A 47 3.75 -7.93 -10.70
C MET A 47 3.53 -7.81 -12.21
N LYS A 48 2.31 -8.05 -12.70
CA LYS A 48 1.97 -7.87 -14.12
C LYS A 48 1.88 -6.40 -14.54
N GLU A 49 1.39 -5.51 -13.68
CA GLU A 49 1.42 -4.06 -13.96
C GLU A 49 2.84 -3.49 -13.93
N ALA A 50 3.70 -3.96 -13.01
CA ALA A 50 5.13 -3.64 -13.03
C ALA A 50 5.78 -4.10 -14.35
N TRP A 51 5.46 -5.30 -14.83
CA TRP A 51 5.92 -5.84 -16.11
C TRP A 51 5.42 -5.03 -17.33
N LYS A 52 4.23 -4.41 -17.22
CA LYS A 52 3.65 -3.55 -18.25
C LYS A 52 4.31 -2.17 -18.30
N LEU A 53 4.75 -1.65 -17.16
CA LEU A 53 5.55 -0.43 -17.03
C LEU A 53 7.00 -0.64 -17.46
N GLU A 54 7.57 -1.81 -17.22
CA GLU A 54 8.87 -2.27 -17.73
C GLU A 54 8.87 -2.35 -19.27
N LYS A 55 7.78 -2.86 -19.84
CA LYS A 55 7.58 -2.82 -21.30
C LYS A 55 7.39 -1.43 -21.90
N GLN A 56 6.95 -0.45 -21.10
CA GLN A 56 6.96 0.95 -21.54
C GLN A 56 8.36 1.55 -21.45
N PHE A 57 9.20 1.08 -20.53
CA PHE A 57 10.63 1.39 -20.55
C PHE A 57 11.33 0.82 -21.79
N ASP A 58 10.94 -0.37 -22.30
CA ASP A 58 11.43 -0.96 -23.58
C ASP A 58 11.12 -0.10 -24.83
N THR A 59 10.28 0.94 -24.71
CA THR A 59 9.99 1.89 -25.81
C THR A 59 10.94 3.08 -25.86
N ILE A 60 11.87 3.19 -24.90
CA ILE A 60 12.90 4.21 -24.85
C ILE A 60 14.10 3.79 -25.76
N PRO A 61 14.71 4.68 -26.56
CA PRO A 61 15.82 4.28 -27.43
C PRO A 61 17.09 3.89 -26.66
N SER A 62 17.85 2.90 -27.16
CA SER A 62 19.04 2.30 -26.52
C SER A 62 20.11 3.29 -26.05
N LYS A 63 20.16 4.47 -26.68
CA LYS A 63 21.11 5.55 -26.40
C LYS A 63 20.78 6.38 -25.16
N ASP A 64 19.58 6.24 -24.59
CA ASP A 64 19.10 7.06 -23.47
C ASP A 64 19.00 6.27 -22.15
N TYR A 65 19.29 4.95 -22.18
CA TYR A 65 19.16 4.07 -21.01
C TYR A 65 20.23 4.22 -19.93
N TRP A 66 21.45 4.59 -20.28
CA TRP A 66 22.57 4.77 -19.32
C TRP A 66 22.36 5.92 -18.33
N ARG A 67 21.31 6.73 -18.52
CA ARG A 67 20.92 7.85 -17.65
C ARG A 67 19.94 7.45 -16.55
N LEU A 68 19.44 6.23 -16.56
CA LEU A 68 18.45 5.74 -15.60
C LEU A 68 19.19 4.92 -14.51
N PRO A 69 18.90 5.14 -13.21
CA PRO A 69 19.51 4.33 -12.16
C PRO A 69 19.02 2.88 -12.22
N GLU A 70 19.91 1.93 -11.90
CA GLU A 70 19.58 0.51 -11.83
C GLU A 70 18.43 0.28 -10.85
N PHE A 71 17.28 -0.16 -11.37
CA PHE A 71 16.08 -0.44 -10.59
C PHE A 71 16.05 -1.92 -10.20
N ASP A 72 16.30 -2.23 -8.92
CA ASP A 72 15.95 -3.56 -8.38
C ASP A 72 14.52 -3.52 -7.86
N SER A 73 13.61 -4.13 -8.61
CA SER A 73 12.19 -4.21 -8.29
C SER A 73 11.88 -5.02 -7.02
N ARG A 74 12.85 -5.75 -6.45
CA ARG A 74 12.73 -6.45 -5.17
C ARG A 74 13.06 -5.52 -4.00
N GLU A 75 13.99 -4.60 -4.20
CA GLU A 75 14.41 -3.65 -3.17
C GLU A 75 13.58 -2.36 -3.18
N TYR A 76 13.12 -1.93 -4.35
CA TYR A 76 12.40 -0.67 -4.53
C TYR A 76 11.08 -0.85 -5.29
N ALA A 77 10.09 -0.06 -4.89
CA ALA A 77 8.89 0.22 -5.65
C ALA A 77 9.09 1.53 -6.44
N LEU A 78 8.60 1.57 -7.67
CA LEU A 78 8.66 2.75 -8.52
C LEU A 78 7.36 3.55 -8.42
N ILE A 79 7.46 4.83 -8.08
CA ILE A 79 6.33 5.78 -8.07
C ILE A 79 6.62 6.93 -9.02
N LYS A 80 5.72 7.19 -9.98
CA LYS A 80 5.81 8.34 -10.89
C LYS A 80 4.99 9.52 -10.37
N ARG A 81 5.61 10.70 -10.21
CA ARG A 81 4.95 11.96 -9.78
C ARG A 81 5.58 13.16 -10.49
N ASN A 82 4.78 14.08 -11.03
CA ASN A 82 5.30 15.33 -11.65
C ASN A 82 6.44 15.14 -12.67
N ASN A 83 6.35 14.13 -13.54
CA ASN A 83 7.44 13.75 -14.46
C ASN A 83 8.76 13.31 -13.77
N ILE A 84 8.74 13.07 -12.46
CA ILE A 84 9.85 12.50 -11.69
C ILE A 84 9.50 11.04 -11.40
N MET A 85 10.52 10.19 -11.44
CA MET A 85 10.43 8.82 -10.98
C MET A 85 11.10 8.70 -9.62
N LEU A 86 10.39 8.10 -8.68
CA LEU A 86 10.84 7.93 -7.31
C LEU A 86 11.00 6.45 -7.02
N PHE A 87 12.16 6.07 -6.54
CA PHE A 87 12.38 4.74 -5.99
C PHE A 87 12.15 4.78 -4.48
N VAL A 88 11.10 4.11 -4.05
CA VAL A 88 10.72 3.97 -2.64
C VAL A 88 11.15 2.59 -2.18
N PRO A 89 11.93 2.45 -1.10
CA PRO A 89 12.28 1.14 -0.55
C PRO A 89 11.02 0.29 -0.32
N ARG A 90 11.04 -0.98 -0.72
CA ARG A 90 9.85 -1.84 -0.68
C ARG A 90 9.26 -2.02 0.72
N HIS A 91 10.10 -1.98 1.75
CA HIS A 91 9.65 -2.06 3.14
C HIS A 91 8.79 -0.85 3.55
N TYR A 92 8.90 0.26 2.82
CA TYR A 92 8.03 1.42 2.94
C TYR A 92 6.88 1.45 1.94
N SER A 93 6.80 0.48 1.01
CA SER A 93 5.82 0.51 -0.08
C SER A 93 4.40 0.68 0.44
N GLY A 94 3.72 1.71 -0.05
CA GLY A 94 2.35 2.04 0.28
C GLY A 94 1.54 2.43 -0.96
N TYR A 95 0.22 2.38 -0.85
CA TYR A 95 -0.66 2.79 -1.95
C TYR A 95 -0.53 4.30 -2.19
N HIS A 96 -0.08 4.68 -3.39
CA HIS A 96 0.15 6.08 -3.82
C HIS A 96 1.21 6.88 -3.06
N GLY A 97 2.08 6.21 -2.31
CA GLY A 97 3.17 6.83 -1.56
C GLY A 97 3.89 5.78 -0.73
N PHE A 98 4.05 6.03 0.57
CA PHE A 98 4.76 5.12 1.45
C PHE A 98 4.15 5.07 2.85
N ASN A 99 4.54 4.08 3.65
CA ASN A 99 4.05 3.91 5.01
C ASN A 99 5.18 4.12 6.03
N ILE A 100 4.85 4.60 7.21
CA ILE A 100 5.77 4.68 8.36
C ILE A 100 5.25 3.76 9.45
N ALA A 101 6.06 2.79 9.86
CA ALA A 101 5.80 1.92 10.98
C ALA A 101 6.14 2.64 12.29
N TRP A 102 5.12 2.89 13.10
CA TRP A 102 5.27 3.47 14.43
C TRP A 102 5.35 2.38 15.51
N PRO A 103 6.26 2.52 16.50
CA PRO A 103 7.26 3.58 16.68
C PRO A 103 8.64 3.23 16.08
N SER A 104 8.76 2.08 15.41
CA SER A 104 10.04 1.49 15.00
C SER A 104 10.84 2.41 14.07
N ASP A 105 10.21 2.93 13.01
CA ASP A 105 10.87 3.83 12.06
C ASP A 105 11.27 5.16 12.69
N THR A 106 10.38 5.78 13.46
CA THR A 106 10.68 7.03 14.15
C THR A 106 11.83 6.86 15.12
N ASN A 107 11.84 5.79 15.92
CA ASN A 107 12.93 5.50 16.84
C ASN A 107 14.26 5.29 16.11
N ARG A 108 14.24 4.53 15.01
CA ARG A 108 15.42 4.26 14.19
C ARG A 108 15.98 5.53 13.55
N LEU A 109 15.12 6.34 12.93
CA LEU A 109 15.51 7.48 12.08
C LEU A 109 15.79 8.75 12.87
N LEU A 110 15.02 9.00 13.93
CA LEU A 110 15.16 10.20 14.76
C LEU A 110 15.91 9.93 16.07
N HIS A 111 16.44 8.71 16.26
CA HIS A 111 17.14 8.29 17.48
C HIS A 111 16.31 8.53 18.75
N LYS A 112 15.00 8.20 18.67
CA LYS A 112 14.04 8.33 19.77
C LYS A 112 13.80 6.98 20.47
N GLN A 113 13.09 7.03 21.60
CA GLN A 113 12.69 5.85 22.38
C GLN A 113 11.19 5.87 22.70
N TRP A 114 10.37 6.20 21.69
CA TRP A 114 8.93 6.07 21.78
C TRP A 114 8.54 4.63 22.09
N LYS A 115 7.61 4.47 23.04
CA LYS A 115 7.01 3.19 23.37
C LYS A 115 5.58 3.21 22.84
N SER A 116 5.19 2.11 22.20
CA SER A 116 3.79 1.85 21.85
C SER A 116 3.20 0.86 22.83
N ARG A 117 2.00 1.12 23.33
CA ARG A 117 1.21 0.17 24.10
C ARG A 117 0.57 -0.91 23.21
N LEU A 118 0.44 -0.62 21.92
CA LEU A 118 0.01 -1.61 20.94
C LEU A 118 1.17 -2.60 20.75
N LYS A 119 0.89 -3.89 20.94
CA LYS A 119 1.85 -4.99 20.73
C LYS A 119 2.18 -5.22 19.24
N GLU A 120 1.54 -4.46 18.37
CA GLU A 120 1.65 -4.52 16.91
C GLU A 120 2.06 -3.13 16.41
N GLU A 121 2.79 -3.10 15.29
CA GLU A 121 3.13 -1.85 14.62
C GLU A 121 1.88 -1.18 14.04
N VAL A 122 1.89 0.15 14.05
CA VAL A 122 0.83 0.94 13.45
C VAL A 122 1.40 1.73 12.28
N TYR A 123 0.68 1.76 11.16
CA TYR A 123 1.21 2.33 9.93
C TYR A 123 0.55 3.66 9.62
N PHE A 124 1.36 4.71 9.56
CA PHE A 124 0.98 6.01 9.02
C PHE A 124 1.11 5.98 7.51
N ARG A 125 0.05 6.38 6.80
CA ARG A 125 0.09 6.44 5.34
C ARG A 125 0.53 7.82 4.91
N ILE A 126 1.59 7.86 4.11
CA ILE A 126 2.13 9.07 3.52
C ILE A 126 1.76 9.08 2.06
N PHE A 127 0.85 9.99 1.70
CA PHE A 127 0.43 10.17 0.32
C PHE A 127 1.29 11.21 -0.36
N MET A 128 1.62 10.92 -1.61
CA MET A 128 2.40 11.81 -2.47
C MET A 128 1.52 12.21 -3.65
N TYR A 129 1.14 13.48 -3.73
CA TYR A 129 0.30 14.00 -4.80
C TYR A 129 1.09 14.93 -5.73
N SER A 130 0.84 14.81 -7.04
CA SER A 130 1.16 15.90 -7.96
C SER A 130 0.20 17.07 -7.71
N PRO A 131 0.66 18.33 -7.70
CA PRO A 131 -0.20 19.49 -7.49
C PRO A 131 -1.41 19.53 -8.44
N GLN A 132 -1.20 19.24 -9.73
CA GLN A 132 -2.27 19.24 -10.74
C GLN A 132 -3.36 18.20 -10.42
N TYR A 133 -2.96 16.99 -10.02
CA TYR A 133 -3.91 15.95 -9.61
C TYR A 133 -4.68 16.36 -8.35
N PHE A 134 -4.02 16.99 -7.39
CA PHE A 134 -4.67 17.38 -6.14
C PHE A 134 -5.74 18.46 -6.37
N GLU A 135 -5.44 19.46 -7.19
CA GLU A 135 -6.44 20.48 -7.56
C GLU A 135 -7.59 19.88 -8.36
N GLN A 136 -7.29 19.08 -9.38
CA GLN A 136 -8.29 18.63 -10.35
C GLN A 136 -9.12 17.43 -9.87
N ALA A 137 -8.48 16.45 -9.22
CA ALA A 137 -9.13 15.19 -8.87
C ALA A 137 -9.56 15.12 -7.40
N LYS A 138 -8.96 15.94 -6.53
CA LYS A 138 -9.34 16.01 -5.11
C LYS A 138 -10.11 17.28 -4.77
N ASN A 139 -10.28 18.22 -5.71
CA ASN A 139 -10.84 19.56 -5.47
C ASN A 139 -10.21 20.24 -4.25
N GLY A 140 -8.92 19.96 -4.01
CA GLY A 140 -8.20 20.44 -2.84
C GLY A 140 -7.39 21.69 -3.17
N GLU A 141 -7.19 22.54 -2.17
CA GLU A 141 -6.42 23.77 -2.33
C GLU A 141 -4.92 23.51 -2.10
N ILE A 142 -4.05 23.73 -3.10
CA ILE A 142 -2.60 23.60 -2.92
C ILE A 142 -2.08 24.52 -1.80
N SER A 143 -2.73 25.67 -1.60
CA SER A 143 -2.41 26.64 -0.54
C SER A 143 -2.50 26.05 0.86
N SER A 144 -3.26 24.96 1.07
CA SER A 144 -3.32 24.25 2.36
C SER A 144 -2.01 23.54 2.73
N PHE A 145 -1.09 23.33 1.78
CA PHE A 145 0.19 22.67 2.03
C PHE A 145 1.27 23.69 2.37
N SER A 146 1.93 23.51 3.53
CA SER A 146 3.04 24.36 3.95
C SER A 146 4.26 24.20 3.04
N ASN A 147 4.97 25.29 2.76
CA ASN A 147 6.28 25.25 2.10
C ASN A 147 7.40 24.93 3.10
N THR A 148 7.17 25.11 4.40
CA THR A 148 8.12 24.77 5.46
C THR A 148 7.62 23.56 6.23
N PRO A 149 8.17 22.35 5.96
CA PRO A 149 7.70 21.13 6.59
C PRO A 149 8.08 21.07 8.07
N CYS A 150 7.15 20.59 8.90
CA CYS A 150 7.38 20.27 10.31
C CYS A 150 7.76 21.43 11.24
N GLU A 151 7.56 22.68 10.82
CA GLU A 151 7.86 23.88 11.62
C GLU A 151 6.69 24.29 12.54
N ASN A 152 5.46 24.18 12.04
CA ASN A 152 4.24 24.54 12.76
C ASN A 152 3.22 23.41 12.70
N LYS A 153 2.23 23.41 13.61
CA LYS A 153 1.22 22.34 13.71
C LYS A 153 0.45 22.12 12.41
N GLU A 154 0.18 23.17 11.67
CA GLU A 154 -0.54 23.11 10.39
C GLU A 154 0.27 22.34 9.33
N SER A 155 1.60 22.44 9.37
CA SER A 155 2.53 21.76 8.46
C SER A 155 2.85 20.31 8.82
N TYR A 156 2.46 19.82 10.01
CA TYR A 156 2.83 18.48 10.46
C TYR A 156 2.22 17.38 9.59
N ASN A 157 1.01 17.61 9.08
CA ASN A 157 0.29 16.61 8.30
C ASN A 157 0.23 16.95 6.80
N GLN A 158 0.56 18.17 6.40
CA GLN A 158 0.46 18.63 5.01
C GLN A 158 1.60 19.60 4.68
N PHE A 159 2.50 19.17 3.80
CA PHE A 159 3.63 20.00 3.37
C PHE A 159 4.06 19.71 1.94
N LYS A 160 4.83 20.62 1.35
CA LYS A 160 5.41 20.47 0.02
C LYS A 160 6.85 19.98 0.15
N TRP A 161 7.19 18.98 -0.65
CA TRP A 161 8.54 18.46 -0.76
C TRP A 161 8.92 18.39 -2.23
N LYS A 162 9.91 19.20 -2.65
CA LYS A 162 10.40 19.27 -4.05
C LYS A 162 9.28 19.41 -5.10
N GLY A 163 8.22 20.16 -4.78
CA GLY A 163 7.07 20.38 -5.66
C GLY A 163 6.04 19.24 -5.66
N ILE A 164 6.25 18.17 -4.88
CA ILE A 164 5.26 17.12 -4.58
C ILE A 164 4.53 17.51 -3.29
N LEU A 165 3.22 17.31 -3.26
CA LEU A 165 2.40 17.54 -2.07
C LEU A 165 2.40 16.27 -1.21
N ILE A 166 2.79 16.40 0.05
CA ILE A 166 2.88 15.31 1.01
C ILE A 166 1.76 15.46 2.02
N GLN A 167 0.96 14.41 2.16
CA GLN A 167 -0.11 14.36 3.17
C GLN A 167 0.06 13.12 4.04
N ILE A 168 0.15 13.35 5.35
CA ILE A 168 0.24 12.31 6.37
C ILE A 168 -1.17 12.05 6.87
N TYR A 169 -1.60 10.80 6.78
CA TYR A 169 -2.85 10.36 7.37
C TYR A 169 -2.61 9.68 8.69
N ALA A 170 -3.60 9.84 9.57
CA ALA A 170 -3.70 9.16 10.84
C ALA A 170 -3.44 7.65 10.71
N PRO A 171 -2.94 7.01 11.77
CA PRO A 171 -2.51 5.63 11.72
C PRO A 171 -3.68 4.71 11.36
N LEU A 172 -3.42 3.72 10.51
CA LEU A 172 -4.34 2.60 10.27
C LEU A 172 -3.73 1.35 10.87
N SER A 173 -4.35 0.82 11.92
CA SER A 173 -4.02 -0.49 12.46
C SER A 173 -4.44 -1.56 11.45
N ILE A 174 -3.50 -2.45 11.09
CA ILE A 174 -3.70 -3.48 10.04
C ILE A 174 -4.77 -4.49 10.44
N THR A 175 -4.90 -4.78 11.74
CA THR A 175 -5.75 -5.84 12.27
C THR A 175 -7.05 -5.33 12.87
N ASN A 176 -7.11 -4.05 13.27
CA ASN A 176 -8.32 -3.47 13.86
C ASN A 176 -8.33 -1.94 13.73
N VAL A 177 -9.22 -1.41 12.88
CA VAL A 177 -9.41 0.04 12.62
C VAL A 177 -9.88 0.85 13.83
N GLU A 178 -10.41 0.21 14.87
CA GLU A 178 -10.81 0.85 16.13
C GLU A 178 -9.64 0.96 17.13
N LYS A 179 -8.55 0.21 16.91
CA LYS A 179 -7.30 0.35 17.69
C LYS A 179 -6.49 1.51 17.14
N THR A 180 -6.73 2.68 17.70
CA THR A 180 -5.90 3.86 17.49
C THR A 180 -4.87 3.99 18.60
N LEU A 181 -3.79 4.75 18.35
CA LEU A 181 -2.89 5.17 19.42
C LEU A 181 -3.69 5.93 20.46
N SER A 182 -3.51 5.57 21.73
CA SER A 182 -4.22 6.22 22.83
C SER A 182 -3.91 7.71 22.86
N LEU A 183 -4.87 8.54 23.32
CA LEU A 183 -4.68 9.99 23.47
C LEU A 183 -3.44 10.34 24.33
N ASP A 184 -3.05 9.46 25.26
CA ASP A 184 -1.85 9.62 26.09
C ASP A 184 -0.52 9.46 25.32
N GLU A 185 -0.54 8.77 24.17
CA GLU A 185 0.61 8.57 23.28
C GLU A 185 0.73 9.72 22.26
N GLN A 186 -0.36 10.45 22.00
CA GLN A 186 -0.41 11.67 21.19
C GLN A 186 0.10 12.88 21.99
N LYS A 187 1.33 12.77 22.50
CA LYS A 187 2.04 13.86 23.19
C LYS A 187 2.27 15.04 22.24
N PRO A 188 2.60 16.25 22.77
CA PRO A 188 2.71 17.48 21.96
C PRO A 188 3.62 17.40 20.74
N ASP A 189 4.65 16.54 20.78
CA ASP A 189 5.62 16.36 19.70
C ASP A 189 5.34 15.14 18.81
N PHE A 190 4.26 14.40 19.06
CA PHE A 190 3.95 13.17 18.33
C PHE A 190 3.83 13.43 16.81
N ASP A 191 2.93 14.34 16.43
CA ASP A 191 2.69 14.69 15.02
C ASP A 191 3.94 15.30 14.38
N LYS A 192 4.72 16.05 15.17
CA LYS A 192 5.99 16.63 14.73
C LYS A 192 7.01 15.54 14.41
N ASP A 193 7.18 14.56 15.29
CA ASP A 193 8.12 13.46 15.11
C ASP A 193 7.70 12.56 13.93
N ILE A 194 6.40 12.34 13.70
CA ILE A 194 5.91 11.67 12.49
C ILE A 194 6.25 12.49 11.24
N CYS A 195 6.00 13.79 11.25
CA CYS A 195 6.35 14.69 10.14
C CYS A 195 7.85 14.64 9.82
N LEU A 196 8.70 14.75 10.85
CA LEU A 196 10.15 14.69 10.71
C LEU A 196 10.62 13.32 10.21
N THR A 197 9.96 12.23 10.63
CA THR A 197 10.23 10.89 10.13
C THR A 197 9.92 10.79 8.64
N ALA A 198 8.75 11.28 8.21
CA ALA A 198 8.36 11.32 6.80
C ALA A 198 9.36 12.12 5.96
N LEU A 199 9.76 13.30 6.45
CA LEU A 199 10.72 14.15 5.78
C LEU A 199 12.10 13.50 5.68
N LYS A 200 12.52 12.76 6.71
CA LYS A 200 13.79 12.02 6.70
C LYS A 200 13.78 10.87 5.69
N ILE A 201 12.70 10.09 5.61
CA ILE A 201 12.56 9.04 4.59
C ILE A 201 12.58 9.65 3.18
N LEU A 202 11.84 10.75 2.97
CA LEU A 202 11.79 11.46 1.70
C LEU A 202 13.19 11.94 1.25
N ASN A 203 13.99 12.49 2.16
CA ASN A 203 15.30 13.05 1.82
C ASN A 203 16.42 12.01 1.73
N ASP A 204 16.43 11.03 2.63
CA ASP A 204 17.59 10.16 2.83
C ASP A 204 17.41 8.79 2.15
N GLU A 205 16.17 8.30 2.04
CA GLU A 205 15.90 6.92 1.61
C GLU A 205 15.17 6.82 0.26
N ILE A 206 14.34 7.82 -0.10
CA ILE A 206 13.70 7.88 -1.42
C ILE A 206 14.68 8.47 -2.44
N LYS A 207 15.00 7.69 -3.47
CA LYS A 207 15.89 8.11 -4.55
C LYS A 207 15.08 8.71 -5.69
N GLU A 208 15.40 9.94 -6.06
CA GLU A 208 14.80 10.60 -7.21
C GLU A 208 15.61 10.34 -8.47
N VAL A 209 14.91 10.03 -9.55
CA VAL A 209 15.47 10.07 -10.91
C VAL A 209 15.02 11.36 -11.55
N HIS A 210 15.94 12.33 -11.61
CA HIS A 210 15.70 13.58 -12.32
C HIS A 210 15.90 13.38 -13.82
N TYR A 211 14.87 13.66 -14.60
CA TYR A 211 15.01 13.81 -16.05
C TYR A 211 15.75 15.11 -16.34
N VAL A 212 16.87 15.02 -17.06
CA VAL A 212 17.42 16.16 -17.78
C VAL A 212 16.54 16.34 -19.02
N ARG A 213 15.78 17.44 -19.08
CA ARG A 213 15.07 17.88 -20.29
C ARG A 213 16.04 18.33 -21.36
#